data_AF-A0A4Y4DQM2-F1
#
_entry.id   AF-A0A4Y4DQM2-F1
#
_cell.length_a   1.000
_cell.length_b   1.000
_cell.length_c   1.000
_cell.angle_alpha   90.00
_cell.angle_beta   90.00
_cell.angle_gamma   90.00
#
_symmetry.space_group_name_H-M   'P 1'
#
loop_
_entity.id
_entity.type
_entity.pdbx_description
1 polymer ?
#
loop_
_entity_poly.entity_id
_entity_poly.type
_entity_poly.pdbx_seq_one_letter_code
_entity_poly.pdbx_strand_id
1 'polypeptide(L)'
;MRWARRKVHCALLLALLPACALSACAANQGNEHDGPTPNALWAFMDPGAVTVDSTVLDIGVQRSGCADGFTGEVADAQVVYEQERIVVNMSVEPIDAGPHDCQDNETVPYQLNLEEPVGNRQLVDGGCADSSLSGATACSDGGVRWKPGAGS
;
A
#
# COMPACT_ATOMS: atom_id res chain seq x y z
N MET A 1 -31.10 6.53 38.87
CA MET A 1 -30.38 5.33 39.41
C MET A 1 -29.16 5.77 40.20
N ARG A 2 -28.89 5.12 41.33
CA ARG A 2 -27.90 5.50 42.34
C ARG A 2 -26.49 5.04 41.96
N TRP A 3 -25.57 5.98 41.80
CA TRP A 3 -24.12 5.77 41.70
C TRP A 3 -23.54 5.41 43.07
N ALA A 4 -22.97 4.21 43.23
CA ALA A 4 -22.25 3.80 44.42
C ALA A 4 -20.76 4.19 44.33
N ARG A 5 -20.41 5.31 44.96
CA ARG A 5 -19.01 5.73 45.18
C ARG A 5 -18.40 4.87 46.29
N ARG A 6 -17.47 3.97 45.96
CA ARG A 6 -16.65 3.28 46.96
C ARG A 6 -15.46 4.17 47.32
N LYS A 7 -15.40 4.54 48.60
CA LYS A 7 -14.33 5.32 49.23
C LYS A 7 -13.08 4.44 49.34
N VAL A 8 -12.01 4.78 48.62
CA VAL A 8 -10.68 4.22 48.88
C VAL A 8 -9.93 5.23 49.75
N HIS A 9 -9.60 4.79 50.96
CA HIS A 9 -8.98 5.59 52.00
C HIS A 9 -7.52 5.92 51.64
N CYS A 10 -7.16 7.20 51.73
CA CYS A 10 -5.78 7.65 51.81
C CYS A 10 -5.14 7.08 53.08
N ALA A 11 -4.19 6.17 52.92
CA ALA A 11 -3.18 5.88 53.93
C ALA A 11 -1.81 6.23 53.32
N LEU A 12 -1.24 7.36 53.75
CA LEU A 12 0.19 7.62 53.63
C LEU A 12 0.92 6.60 54.52
N LEU A 13 2.05 6.04 54.04
CA LEU A 13 3.33 6.00 54.78
C LEU A 13 4.44 5.24 54.00
N LEU A 14 5.65 5.78 54.12
CA LEU A 14 7.00 5.24 53.90
C LEU A 14 7.59 5.17 52.47
N ALA A 15 8.69 5.92 52.32
CA ALA A 15 9.61 5.99 51.20
C ALA A 15 10.59 4.80 51.16
N LEU A 16 10.97 4.33 49.95
CA LEU A 16 12.31 3.78 49.60
C LEU A 16 12.41 3.36 48.11
N LEU A 17 13.41 3.92 47.41
CA LEU A 17 14.13 3.48 46.18
C LEU A 17 13.41 3.51 44.79
N PRO A 18 13.98 4.21 43.76
CA PRO A 18 13.42 4.26 42.42
C PRO A 18 13.96 3.12 41.56
N ALA A 19 13.11 2.15 41.22
CA ALA A 19 13.34 1.23 40.12
C ALA A 19 12.32 1.56 39.00
N CYS A 20 12.68 2.50 38.12
CA CYS A 20 12.03 2.63 36.82
C CYS A 20 12.37 1.39 35.99
N ALA A 21 11.64 0.30 36.21
CA ALA A 21 11.57 -0.78 35.25
C ALA A 21 10.86 -0.21 34.01
N LEU A 22 11.65 0.20 33.02
CA LEU A 22 11.21 0.43 31.64
C LEU A 22 10.70 -0.91 31.11
N SER A 23 9.46 -1.25 31.44
CA SER A 23 8.74 -2.34 30.80
C SER A 23 8.31 -1.84 29.41
N ALA A 24 9.28 -1.80 28.50
CA ALA A 24 9.05 -1.73 27.08
C ALA A 24 8.44 -3.07 26.64
N CYS A 25 7.15 -3.25 26.90
CA CYS A 25 6.38 -4.23 26.14
C CYS A 25 6.06 -3.56 24.81
N ALA A 26 6.83 -3.96 23.81
CA ALA A 26 6.68 -3.58 22.41
C ALA A 26 5.20 -3.51 22.03
N ALA A 27 4.76 -2.32 21.60
CA ALA A 27 3.61 -2.24 20.73
C ALA A 27 4.01 -2.98 19.45
N ASN A 28 3.58 -4.24 19.37
CA ASN A 28 3.58 -4.99 18.12
C ASN A 28 2.55 -4.29 17.23
N GLN A 29 2.97 -3.22 16.57
CA GLN A 29 2.22 -2.59 15.48
C GLN A 29 2.26 -3.61 14.34
N GLY A 30 1.43 -4.63 14.43
CA GLY A 30 1.01 -5.35 13.24
C GLY A 30 0.47 -4.27 12.31
N ASN A 31 1.09 -4.14 11.15
CA ASN A 31 0.55 -3.36 10.04
C ASN A 31 -0.79 -3.99 9.67
N GLU A 32 -1.85 -3.63 10.40
CA GLU A 32 -3.21 -3.76 9.91
C GLU A 32 -3.32 -2.75 8.78
N HIS A 33 -3.00 -3.25 7.59
CA HIS A 33 -3.24 -2.54 6.35
C HIS A 33 -4.76 -2.53 6.16
N ASP A 34 -5.43 -1.53 6.72
CA ASP A 34 -6.86 -1.28 6.51
C ASP A 34 -7.05 -0.85 5.05
N GLY A 35 -7.13 -1.85 4.16
CA GLY A 35 -7.31 -1.68 2.72
C GLY A 35 -7.46 -3.05 2.04
N PRO A 36 -8.15 -3.12 0.89
CA PRO A 36 -8.19 -4.35 0.12
C PRO A 36 -6.78 -4.82 -0.22
N THR A 37 -6.50 -6.11 -0.09
CA THR A 37 -5.22 -6.67 -0.55
C THR A 37 -5.06 -6.37 -2.04
N PRO A 38 -3.92 -5.78 -2.46
CA PRO A 38 -3.69 -5.48 -3.87
C PRO A 38 -3.85 -6.74 -4.72
N ASN A 39 -4.68 -6.66 -5.75
CA ASN A 39 -4.96 -7.78 -6.66
C ASN A 39 -4.74 -7.41 -8.14
N ALA A 40 -4.22 -6.20 -8.39
CA ALA A 40 -3.82 -5.71 -9.70
C ALA A 40 -2.37 -5.24 -9.69
N LEU A 41 -1.75 -5.33 -10.86
CA LEU A 41 -0.47 -4.72 -11.17
C LEU A 41 -0.72 -3.46 -12.00
N TRP A 42 0.27 -2.57 -12.01
CA TRP A 42 0.19 -1.37 -12.85
C TRP A 42 1.51 -1.03 -13.53
N ALA A 43 1.41 -0.33 -14.65
CA ALA A 43 2.53 0.23 -15.40
C ALA A 43 2.17 1.60 -15.97
N PHE A 44 3.17 2.44 -16.28
CA PHE A 44 2.90 3.72 -16.95
C PHE A 44 2.43 3.51 -18.38
N MET A 45 1.43 4.31 -18.79
CA MET A 45 1.03 4.39 -20.19
C MET A 45 2.06 5.17 -21.02
N ASP A 46 2.66 6.20 -20.41
CA ASP A 46 3.79 6.95 -20.96
C ASP A 46 4.85 7.17 -19.86
N PRO A 47 5.83 6.27 -19.71
CA PRO A 47 6.89 6.41 -18.72
C PRO A 47 7.73 7.68 -18.90
N GLY A 48 7.81 8.23 -20.12
CA GLY A 48 8.61 9.41 -20.43
C GLY A 48 7.97 10.73 -19.97
N ALA A 49 6.66 10.72 -19.73
CA ALA A 49 5.92 11.87 -19.21
C ALA A 49 6.08 12.07 -17.69
N VAL A 50 6.60 11.07 -16.96
CA VAL A 50 6.76 11.12 -15.51
C VAL A 50 8.00 11.93 -15.14
N THR A 51 7.81 12.96 -14.32
CA THR A 51 8.86 13.86 -13.85
C THR A 51 8.83 13.96 -12.32
N VAL A 52 9.87 14.56 -11.75
CA VAL A 52 9.92 14.86 -10.30
C VAL A 52 8.81 15.82 -9.86
N ASP A 53 8.24 16.61 -10.78
CA ASP A 53 7.18 17.57 -10.49
C ASP A 53 5.77 16.98 -10.71
N SER A 54 5.67 15.76 -11.24
CA SER A 54 4.39 15.14 -11.55
C SER A 54 3.57 14.89 -10.28
N THR A 55 2.30 15.30 -10.30
CA THR A 55 1.27 14.91 -9.32
C THR A 55 0.15 14.10 -9.96
N VAL A 56 0.16 13.96 -11.28
CA VAL A 56 -0.80 13.17 -12.05
C VAL A 56 -0.02 12.16 -12.86
N LEU A 57 -0.41 10.90 -12.78
CA LEU A 57 0.24 9.78 -13.45
C LEU A 57 -0.79 9.00 -14.26
N ASP A 58 -0.57 8.87 -15.56
CA ASP A 58 -1.39 8.02 -16.42
C ASP A 58 -0.81 6.59 -16.39
N ILE A 59 -1.56 5.68 -15.78
CA ILE A 59 -1.18 4.29 -15.59
C ILE A 59 -2.18 3.35 -16.27
N GLY A 60 -1.70 2.19 -16.67
CA GLY A 60 -2.51 1.04 -17.05
C GLY A 60 -2.56 0.06 -15.89
N VAL A 61 -3.77 -0.36 -15.52
CA VAL A 61 -4.02 -1.31 -14.44
C VAL A 61 -4.44 -2.64 -15.06
N GLN A 62 -3.88 -3.73 -14.54
CA GLN A 62 -4.19 -5.07 -15.01
C GLN A 62 -4.37 -6.03 -13.83
N ARG A 63 -5.44 -6.82 -13.86
CA ARG A 63 -5.68 -7.87 -12.88
C ARG A 63 -4.53 -8.88 -12.91
N SER A 64 -4.05 -9.26 -11.73
CA SER A 64 -2.95 -10.23 -11.60
C SER A 64 -3.38 -11.70 -11.76
N GLY A 65 -4.64 -12.01 -11.45
CA GLY A 65 -5.20 -13.36 -11.57
C GLY A 65 -5.76 -13.66 -12.97
N CYS A 66 -5.87 -14.95 -13.30
CA CYS A 66 -6.47 -15.41 -14.56
C CYS A 66 -7.95 -15.00 -14.62
N ALA A 67 -8.36 -14.44 -15.76
CA ALA A 67 -9.68 -13.84 -15.89
C ALA A 67 -10.19 -13.78 -17.35
N ASP A 68 -9.75 -14.70 -18.21
CA ASP A 68 -10.19 -14.79 -19.62
C ASP A 68 -10.04 -13.46 -20.40
N GLY A 69 -9.03 -12.66 -20.06
CA GLY A 69 -8.80 -11.35 -20.68
C GLY A 69 -9.42 -10.17 -19.96
N PHE A 70 -10.11 -10.35 -18.83
CA PHE A 70 -10.85 -9.30 -18.14
C PHE A 70 -10.16 -8.80 -16.87
N THR A 71 -9.94 -7.49 -16.76
CA THR A 71 -9.34 -6.91 -15.54
C THR A 71 -10.38 -6.55 -14.48
N GLY A 72 -11.53 -6.04 -14.91
CA GLY A 72 -12.55 -5.48 -14.02
C GLY A 72 -12.35 -3.98 -13.78
N GLU A 73 -13.29 -3.38 -13.06
CA GLU A 73 -13.23 -1.96 -12.70
C GLU A 73 -12.17 -1.72 -11.61
N VAL A 74 -11.46 -0.59 -11.69
CA VAL A 74 -10.53 -0.17 -10.63
C VAL A 74 -11.35 0.24 -9.42
N ALA A 75 -11.22 -0.51 -8.33
CA ALA A 75 -11.99 -0.33 -7.11
C ALA A 75 -11.29 0.63 -6.14
N ASP A 76 -9.96 0.56 -6.05
CA ASP A 76 -9.20 1.40 -5.13
C ASP A 76 -7.75 1.60 -5.59
N ALA A 77 -7.18 2.74 -5.21
CA ALA A 77 -5.79 3.11 -5.43
C ALA A 77 -5.24 3.69 -4.12
N GLN A 78 -4.50 2.86 -3.39
CA GLN A 78 -3.93 3.27 -2.11
C GLN A 78 -2.47 3.66 -2.30
N VAL A 79 -2.13 4.88 -1.85
CA VAL A 79 -0.80 5.47 -2.01
C VAL A 79 -0.15 5.65 -0.65
N VAL A 80 1.04 5.07 -0.49
CA VAL A 80 1.87 5.22 0.71
C VAL A 80 3.10 6.04 0.36
N TYR A 81 3.23 7.20 1.00
CA TYR A 81 4.37 8.10 0.84
C TYR A 81 5.45 7.77 1.87
N GLU A 82 6.63 7.41 1.38
CA GLU A 82 7.82 7.21 2.19
C GLU A 82 8.91 8.22 1.80
N GLN A 83 10.01 8.21 2.55
CA GLN A 83 11.13 9.13 2.34
C GLN A 83 11.83 8.93 0.99
N GLU A 84 11.98 7.67 0.54
CA GLU A 84 12.74 7.32 -0.68
C GLU A 84 11.87 6.76 -1.80
N ARG A 85 10.60 6.45 -1.52
CA ARG A 85 9.68 5.83 -2.47
C ARG A 85 8.23 6.25 -2.22
N ILE A 86 7.41 6.11 -3.24
CA ILE A 86 5.96 6.17 -3.18
C ILE A 86 5.48 4.79 -3.64
N VAL A 87 4.76 4.10 -2.78
CA VAL A 87 4.21 2.77 -3.05
C VAL A 87 2.75 2.92 -3.45
N VAL A 88 2.40 2.39 -4.61
CA VAL A 88 1.05 2.45 -5.17
C VAL A 88 0.49 1.04 -5.22
N ASN A 89 -0.60 0.83 -4.50
CA ASN A 89 -1.37 -0.41 -4.43
C ASN A 89 -2.65 -0.27 -5.24
N MET A 90 -2.83 -1.14 -6.24
CA MET A 90 -4.02 -1.14 -7.08
C MET A 90 -4.90 -2.34 -6.78
N SER A 91 -6.20 -2.07 -6.66
CA SER A 91 -7.23 -3.09 -6.51
C SER A 91 -8.31 -2.94 -7.56
N VAL A 92 -8.76 -4.06 -8.10
CA VAL A 92 -9.87 -4.16 -9.06
C VAL A 92 -10.99 -5.01 -8.48
N GLU A 93 -12.22 -4.73 -8.90
CA GLU A 93 -13.42 -5.44 -8.45
C GLU A 93 -13.31 -6.94 -8.71
N PRO A 94 -13.76 -7.81 -7.78
CA PRO A 94 -13.77 -9.26 -7.97
C PRO A 94 -14.50 -9.68 -9.25
N ILE A 95 -14.01 -10.74 -9.88
CA ILE A 95 -14.71 -11.42 -10.98
C ILE A 95 -15.53 -12.59 -10.44
N ASP A 96 -16.50 -13.04 -11.23
CA ASP A 96 -17.32 -14.22 -10.89
C ASP A 96 -16.44 -15.44 -10.64
N ALA A 97 -16.85 -16.28 -9.68
CA ALA A 97 -16.10 -17.48 -9.36
C ALA A 97 -16.25 -18.53 -10.49
N GLY A 98 -15.12 -19.05 -10.96
CA GLY A 98 -15.11 -20.10 -11.98
C GLY A 98 -13.71 -20.44 -12.45
N PRO A 99 -13.57 -21.46 -13.32
CA PRO A 99 -12.34 -21.65 -14.07
C PRO A 99 -12.18 -20.49 -15.06
N HIS A 100 -11.00 -19.90 -15.08
CA HIS A 100 -10.59 -18.88 -16.05
C HIS A 100 -9.28 -19.30 -16.70
N ASP A 101 -9.14 -19.02 -17.98
CA ASP A 101 -7.88 -19.20 -18.69
C ASP A 101 -6.91 -18.07 -18.34
N CYS A 102 -5.63 -18.45 -18.22
CA CYS A 102 -4.53 -17.55 -17.89
C CYS A 102 -3.91 -16.94 -19.14
N GLN A 103 -4.75 -16.33 -19.97
CA GLN A 103 -4.29 -15.39 -20.99
C GLN A 103 -3.97 -14.05 -20.31
N ASP A 104 -3.33 -13.15 -21.07
CA ASP A 104 -3.13 -11.79 -20.59
C ASP A 104 -4.47 -11.08 -20.41
N ASN A 105 -4.57 -10.19 -19.42
CA ASN A 105 -5.80 -9.43 -19.17
C ASN A 105 -5.76 -8.07 -19.88
N GLU A 106 -6.91 -7.47 -20.15
CA GLU A 106 -6.93 -6.11 -20.71
C GLU A 106 -6.25 -5.11 -19.78
N THR A 107 -5.60 -4.10 -20.37
CA THR A 107 -5.07 -2.97 -19.61
C THR A 107 -6.15 -1.89 -19.50
N VAL A 108 -6.56 -1.56 -18.28
CA VAL A 108 -7.53 -0.51 -17.98
C VAL A 108 -6.80 0.80 -17.70
N PRO A 109 -6.99 1.86 -18.50
CA PRO A 109 -6.39 3.17 -18.23
C PRO A 109 -6.93 3.78 -16.93
N TYR A 110 -6.05 4.36 -16.13
CA TYR A 110 -6.39 5.02 -14.87
C TYR A 110 -5.50 6.25 -14.66
N GLN A 111 -6.11 7.35 -14.23
CA GLN A 111 -5.39 8.57 -13.87
C GLN A 111 -5.20 8.63 -12.36
N LEU A 112 -3.98 8.36 -11.90
CA LEU A 112 -3.62 8.43 -10.50
C LEU A 112 -3.25 9.86 -10.11
N ASN A 113 -3.96 10.42 -9.13
CA ASN A 113 -3.67 11.72 -8.56
C ASN A 113 -2.92 11.52 -7.24
N LEU A 114 -1.70 12.07 -7.16
CA LEU A 114 -0.90 12.11 -5.95
C LEU A 114 -1.20 13.39 -5.16
N GLU A 115 -1.11 13.28 -3.84
CA GLU A 115 -1.28 14.39 -2.90
C GLU A 115 -0.07 15.32 -2.87
N GLU A 116 1.10 14.78 -3.25
CA GLU A 116 2.36 15.51 -3.34
C GLU A 116 3.15 15.07 -4.59
N PRO A 117 4.02 15.94 -5.14
CA PRO A 117 4.82 15.60 -6.32
C PRO A 117 5.68 14.35 -6.09
N VAL A 118 5.96 13.60 -7.17
CA VAL A 118 6.85 12.42 -7.12
C VAL A 118 8.16 12.74 -6.41
N GLY A 119 8.76 13.89 -6.74
CA GLY A 119 10.04 14.34 -6.21
C GLY A 119 11.18 13.38 -6.57
N ASN A 120 12.19 13.31 -5.70
CA ASN A 120 13.35 12.43 -5.88
C ASN A 120 13.11 11.01 -5.33
N ARG A 121 11.89 10.48 -5.49
CA ARG A 121 11.49 9.18 -4.94
C ARG A 121 11.21 8.16 -6.03
N GLN A 122 11.39 6.88 -5.73
CA GLN A 122 10.97 5.82 -6.65
C GLN A 122 9.45 5.69 -6.67
N LEU A 123 8.88 5.32 -7.81
CA LEU A 123 7.49 4.87 -7.89
C LEU A 123 7.48 3.35 -7.95
N VAL A 124 6.78 2.73 -7.01
CA VAL A 124 6.84 1.29 -6.77
C VAL A 124 5.44 0.70 -6.78
N ASP A 125 5.27 -0.39 -7.50
CA ASP A 125 4.07 -1.23 -7.45
C ASP A 125 4.05 -2.03 -6.16
N GLY A 126 3.15 -1.67 -5.24
CA GLY A 126 3.03 -2.31 -3.94
C GLY A 126 2.54 -3.76 -4.00
N GLY A 127 1.85 -4.13 -5.09
CA GLY A 127 1.57 -5.53 -5.40
C GLY A 127 2.86 -6.34 -5.56
N CYS A 128 3.92 -5.74 -6.09
CA CYS A 128 5.22 -6.40 -6.23
C CYS A 128 6.12 -6.29 -4.98
N ALA A 129 6.01 -5.21 -4.21
CA ALA A 129 6.92 -4.93 -3.09
C ALA A 129 6.67 -5.82 -1.86
N ASP A 130 5.39 -6.03 -1.50
CA ASP A 130 5.03 -6.62 -0.19
C ASP A 130 3.92 -7.69 -0.27
N SER A 131 3.42 -8.02 -1.47
CA SER A 131 2.22 -8.86 -1.63
C SER A 131 2.46 -10.26 -2.20
N SER A 132 1.37 -11.04 -2.26
CA SER A 132 1.26 -12.36 -2.91
C SER A 132 1.63 -12.38 -4.40
N LEU A 133 1.90 -11.23 -5.02
CA LEU A 133 2.22 -11.10 -6.45
C LEU A 133 3.73 -10.99 -6.76
N SER A 134 4.59 -10.97 -5.75
CA SER A 134 6.06 -10.84 -5.88
C SER A 134 6.73 -11.87 -6.81
N GLY A 135 6.10 -13.01 -7.08
CA GLY A 135 6.59 -14.03 -8.01
C GLY A 135 6.30 -13.75 -9.50
N ALA A 136 5.52 -12.73 -9.83
CA ALA A 136 5.22 -12.38 -11.21
C ALA A 136 6.46 -11.81 -11.92
N THR A 137 6.62 -12.11 -13.22
CA THR A 137 7.73 -11.56 -14.03
C THR A 137 7.77 -10.03 -14.00
N ALA A 138 6.60 -9.39 -13.94
CA ALA A 138 6.47 -7.94 -13.82
C ALA A 138 7.05 -7.36 -12.51
N CYS A 139 7.40 -8.21 -11.53
CA CYS A 139 7.94 -7.83 -10.23
C CYS A 139 9.45 -8.08 -10.09
N SER A 140 10.17 -8.39 -11.18
CA SER A 140 11.60 -8.75 -11.15
C SER A 140 12.51 -7.74 -10.44
N ASP A 141 12.17 -6.45 -10.52
CA ASP A 141 12.95 -5.35 -9.95
C ASP A 141 12.34 -4.85 -8.62
N GLY A 142 11.64 -5.73 -7.89
CA GLY A 142 10.93 -5.37 -6.67
C GLY A 142 9.76 -4.41 -6.91
N GLY A 143 9.22 -4.40 -8.13
CA GLY A 143 8.08 -3.55 -8.50
C GLY A 143 8.42 -2.11 -8.83
N VAL A 144 9.70 -1.73 -8.94
CA VAL A 144 10.05 -0.35 -9.28
C VAL A 144 9.62 -0.05 -10.72
N ARG A 145 8.74 0.95 -10.89
CA ARG A 145 8.21 1.40 -12.19
C ARG A 145 8.91 2.65 -12.70
N TRP A 146 9.45 3.48 -11.81
CA TRP A 146 10.17 4.69 -12.17
C TRP A 146 11.20 5.07 -11.10
N LYS A 147 12.30 5.70 -11.53
CA LYS A 147 13.35 6.25 -10.67
C LYS A 147 13.72 7.67 -11.12
N PRO A 148 14.07 8.57 -10.19
CA PRO A 148 14.56 9.90 -10.54
C PRO A 148 15.80 9.81 -11.44
N GLY A 149 15.85 10.63 -12.49
CA GLY A 149 16.98 10.67 -13.41
C GLY A 149 17.07 9.50 -14.40
N ALA A 150 16.05 8.65 -14.48
CA ALA A 150 15.96 7.61 -15.50
C ALA A 150 15.63 8.14 -16.92
N GLY A 151 15.46 9.46 -17.07
CA GLY A 151 15.19 10.11 -18.35
C GLY A 151 15.77 11.52 -18.42
N SER A 152 16.76 11.70 -19.28
CA SER A 152 17.10 12.94 -19.98
C SER A 152 17.46 12.58 -21.41
#